data_AF-A0A074U190-F1
#
_entry.id   AF-A0A074U190-F1
#
_cell.length_a   1.000
_cell.length_b   1.000
_cell.length_c   1.000
_cell.angle_alpha   90.00
_cell.angle_beta   90.00
_cell.angle_gamma   90.00
#
_symmetry.space_group_name_H-M   'P 1'
#
loop_
_entity.id
_entity.type
_entity.pdbx_description
1 polymer ?
#
loop_
_entity_poly.entity_id
_entity_poly.type
_entity_poly.pdbx_seq_one_letter_code
_entity_poly.pdbx_strand_id
1 'polypeptide(L)'
;MLEAGLMKGWSNQRLSEVLGIGLSTLKRNFGPVLKGRGEMPDRLKLAIFAATVRKALEKGDMGAVRQLRQMMGEDEALRIDAQLRQNAGDKEEPEVIGKKEAQRRAAKDLVEGDSESTWGDDLSPGYRN
;
A
#
# COMPACT_ATOMS: atom_id res chain seq x y z
N MET A 1 -6.48 30.17 6.07
CA MET A 1 -6.12 30.06 4.63
C MET A 1 -4.89 29.17 4.40
N LEU A 2 -3.78 29.34 5.13
CA LEU A 2 -2.59 28.50 4.98
C LEU A 2 -2.88 27.00 5.14
N GLU A 3 -3.59 26.63 6.22
CA GLU A 3 -3.97 25.24 6.50
C GLU A 3 -4.78 24.62 5.36
N ALA A 4 -5.75 25.35 4.79
CA ALA A 4 -6.53 24.86 3.66
C ALA A 4 -5.67 24.55 2.43
N GLY A 5 -4.64 25.37 2.17
CA GLY A 5 -3.67 25.08 1.10
C GLY A 5 -2.79 23.86 1.43
N LEU A 6 -2.40 23.66 2.70
CA LEU A 6 -1.68 22.46 3.14
C LEU A 6 -2.52 21.19 3.03
N MET A 7 -3.80 21.27 3.43
CA MET A 7 -4.78 20.20 3.27
C MET A 7 -4.93 19.80 1.79
N LYS A 8 -4.85 20.77 0.88
CA LYS A 8 -4.86 20.55 -0.57
C LYS A 8 -3.50 20.08 -1.14
N GLY A 9 -2.48 19.91 -0.30
CA GLY A 9 -1.15 19.46 -0.71
C GLY A 9 -0.32 20.51 -1.44
N TRP A 10 -0.60 21.81 -1.26
CA TRP A 10 0.16 22.86 -1.95
C TRP A 10 1.60 22.97 -1.45
N SER A 11 2.50 23.26 -2.39
CA SER A 11 3.90 23.53 -2.10
C SER A 11 4.06 24.87 -1.34
N ASN A 12 5.15 25.01 -0.59
CA ASN A 12 5.45 26.26 0.11
C ASN A 12 5.54 27.45 -0.86
N GLN A 13 6.06 27.22 -2.07
CA GLN A 13 6.20 28.24 -3.10
C GLN A 13 4.83 28.76 -3.56
N ARG A 14 3.90 27.85 -3.87
CA ARG A 14 2.53 28.23 -4.23
C ARG A 14 1.80 28.92 -3.09
N LEU A 15 2.01 28.46 -1.85
CA LEU A 15 1.44 29.09 -0.66
C LEU A 15 1.95 30.51 -0.49
N SER A 16 3.26 30.76 -0.67
CA SER A 16 3.83 32.10 -0.59
C SER A 16 3.27 33.02 -1.67
N GLU A 17 3.08 32.53 -2.89
CA GLU A 17 2.52 33.29 -4.01
C GLU A 17 1.06 33.68 -3.77
N VAL A 18 0.22 32.71 -3.37
CA VAL A 18 -1.22 32.96 -3.10
C VAL A 18 -1.42 33.88 -1.90
N LEU A 19 -0.53 33.79 -0.89
CA LEU A 19 -0.59 34.64 0.29
C LEU A 19 0.11 36.00 0.09
N GLY A 20 0.81 36.21 -1.02
CA GLY A 20 1.55 37.45 -1.30
C GLY A 20 2.70 37.73 -0.33
N ILE A 21 3.34 36.70 0.23
CA ILE A 21 4.45 36.84 1.18
C ILE A 21 5.72 36.18 0.66
N GLY A 22 6.89 36.64 1.12
CA GLY A 22 8.16 35.97 0.82
C GLY A 22 8.23 34.56 1.42
N LEU A 23 8.92 33.64 0.74
CA LEU A 23 9.10 32.25 1.20
C LEU A 23 9.83 32.17 2.56
N SER A 24 10.79 33.06 2.80
CA SER A 24 11.49 33.17 4.08
C SER A 24 10.54 33.57 5.21
N THR A 25 9.67 34.55 4.96
CA THR A 25 8.60 35.00 5.87
C THR A 25 7.62 33.87 6.17
N LEU A 26 7.23 33.09 5.16
CA LEU A 26 6.36 31.93 5.34
C LEU A 26 7.00 30.89 6.28
N LYS A 27 8.26 30.51 6.03
CA LYS A 27 8.97 29.51 6.86
C LYS A 27 9.21 29.99 8.30
N ARG A 28 9.56 31.26 8.47
CA ARG A 28 9.85 31.85 9.79
C ARG A 28 8.60 31.93 10.67
N ASN A 29 7.50 32.44 10.13
CA ASN A 29 6.29 32.73 10.92
C ASN A 29 5.33 31.53 11.02
N PHE A 30 5.34 30.62 10.04
CA PHE A 30 4.43 29.48 10.00
C PHE A 30 5.14 28.12 10.08
N GLY A 31 6.42 28.10 10.46
CA GLY A 31 7.22 26.89 10.62
C GLY A 31 6.50 25.76 11.38
N PRO A 32 5.88 26.01 12.54
CA PRO A 32 5.13 24.98 13.27
C PRO A 32 3.97 24.37 12.46
N VAL A 33 3.21 25.20 11.73
CA VAL A 33 2.07 24.74 10.91
C VAL A 33 2.56 23.93 9.70
N LEU A 34 3.67 24.35 9.09
CA LEU A 34 4.27 23.64 7.95
C LEU A 34 4.80 22.25 8.34
N LYS A 35 5.29 22.08 9.58
CA LYS A 35 5.72 20.76 10.09
C LYS A 35 4.57 19.76 10.15
N GLY A 36 3.35 20.23 10.47
CA GLY A 36 2.15 19.41 10.51
C GLY A 36 1.56 19.03 9.14
N ARG A 37 2.27 19.29 8.02
CA ARG A 37 1.76 19.06 6.66
C ARG A 37 1.24 17.64 6.43
N GLY A 38 1.92 16.62 6.97
CA GLY A 38 1.54 15.22 6.76
C GLY A 38 0.13 14.91 7.27
N GLU A 39 -0.30 15.57 8.34
CA GLU A 39 -1.60 15.33 8.98
C GLU A 39 -2.74 16.16 8.35
N MET A 40 -2.41 17.22 7.60
CA MET A 40 -3.42 18.15 7.08
C MET A 40 -4.45 17.48 6.16
N PRO A 41 -4.07 16.61 5.21
CA PRO A 41 -5.04 15.89 4.38
C PRO A 41 -6.04 15.06 5.20
N ASP A 42 -5.58 14.37 6.24
CA ASP A 42 -6.45 13.56 7.09
C ASP A 42 -7.37 14.42 7.96
N ARG A 43 -6.87 15.57 8.45
CA ARG A 43 -7.72 16.57 9.12
C ARG A 43 -8.84 17.07 8.20
N LEU A 44 -8.56 17.28 6.91
CA LEU A 44 -9.59 17.67 5.94
C LEU A 44 -10.63 16.56 5.75
N LYS A 45 -10.20 15.31 5.56
CA LYS A 45 -11.11 14.16 5.41
C LYS A 45 -12.02 14.03 6.63
N LEU A 46 -11.44 14.12 7.83
CA LEU A 46 -12.18 14.07 9.10
C LEU A 46 -13.21 15.21 9.20
N ALA A 47 -12.82 16.43 8.85
CA ALA A 47 -13.72 17.59 8.88
C ALA A 47 -14.90 17.43 7.91
N ILE A 48 -14.65 16.93 6.68
CA ILE A 48 -15.69 16.64 5.68
C ILE A 48 -16.62 15.55 6.19
N PHE A 49 -16.07 14.46 6.72
CA PHE A 49 -16.86 13.36 7.28
C PHE A 49 -17.77 13.86 8.40
N ALA A 50 -17.22 14.58 9.39
CA ALA A 50 -17.99 15.11 10.51
C ALA A 50 -19.10 16.08 10.06
N ALA A 51 -18.84 16.94 9.08
CA ALA A 51 -19.84 17.82 8.51
C ALA A 51 -20.97 17.04 7.80
N THR A 52 -20.60 15.97 7.09
CA THR A 52 -21.54 15.11 6.37
C THR A 52 -22.42 14.32 7.35
N VAL A 53 -21.83 13.76 8.41
CA VAL A 53 -22.55 13.08 9.50
C VAL A 53 -23.58 14.00 10.14
N ARG A 54 -23.18 15.22 10.52
CA ARG A 54 -24.12 16.19 11.12
C ARG A 54 -25.27 16.50 10.17
N LYS A 55 -24.98 16.72 8.88
CA LYS A 55 -26.02 16.99 7.87
C LYS A 55 -26.97 15.80 7.69
N ALA A 56 -26.44 14.58 7.70
CA ALA A 56 -27.22 13.36 7.55
C ALA A 56 -28.13 13.11 8.77
N LEU A 57 -27.59 13.19 9.99
CA LEU A 57 -28.30 12.81 11.21
C LEU A 57 -29.19 13.92 11.75
N GLU A 58 -28.70 15.16 11.82
CA GLU A 58 -29.44 16.27 12.45
C GLU A 58 -30.48 16.88 11.52
N LYS A 59 -30.18 16.93 10.21
CA LYS A 59 -31.06 17.57 9.22
C LYS A 59 -31.86 16.58 8.38
N GLY A 60 -31.62 15.28 8.53
CA GLY A 60 -32.29 14.24 7.74
C GLY A 60 -32.02 14.34 6.23
N ASP A 61 -30.88 14.92 5.83
CA ASP A 61 -30.54 15.08 4.41
C ASP A 61 -30.15 13.74 3.80
N MET A 62 -31.04 13.17 2.99
CA MET A 62 -30.83 11.89 2.30
C MET A 62 -29.65 11.92 1.32
N GLY A 63 -29.31 13.07 0.75
CA GLY A 63 -28.12 13.24 -0.07
C GLY A 63 -26.84 13.10 0.78
N ALA A 64 -26.83 13.66 1.98
CA ALA A 64 -25.74 13.48 2.93
C ALA A 64 -25.64 12.03 3.43
N VAL A 65 -26.76 11.34 3.66
CA VAL A 65 -26.78 9.91 4.01
C VAL A 65 -26.14 9.07 2.90
N ARG A 66 -26.46 9.35 1.63
CA ARG A 66 -25.85 8.65 0.49
C ARG A 66 -24.34 8.90 0.42
N GLN A 67 -23.91 10.15 0.57
CA GLN A 67 -22.49 10.51 0.58
C GLN A 67 -21.75 9.82 1.73
N LEU A 68 -22.35 9.78 2.92
CA LEU A 68 -21.78 9.13 4.10
C LEU A 68 -21.56 7.63 3.86
N ARG A 69 -22.56 6.93 3.29
CA ARG A 69 -22.44 5.51 2.94
C ARG A 69 -21.31 5.26 1.95
N GLN A 70 -21.15 6.14 0.96
CA GLN A 70 -20.06 6.05 0.01
C GLN A 70 -18.69 6.21 0.71
N MET A 71 -18.54 7.24 1.54
CA MET A 71 -17.29 7.46 2.28
C MET A 71 -16.93 6.26 3.17
N MET A 72 -17.91 5.69 3.89
CA MET A 72 -17.70 4.50 4.70
C MET A 72 -17.27 3.28 3.86
N GLY A 73 -17.85 3.11 2.68
CA GLY A 73 -17.47 2.03 1.76
C GLY A 73 -16.05 2.19 1.21
N GLU A 74 -15.63 3.43 0.88
CA GLU A 74 -14.27 3.72 0.44
C GLU A 74 -13.24 3.42 1.54
N ASP A 75 -13.52 3.79 2.80
CA ASP A 75 -12.66 3.51 3.95
C ASP A 75 -12.55 1.99 4.23
N GLU A 76 -13.67 1.26 4.11
CA GLU A 76 -13.66 -0.20 4.26
C GLU A 76 -12.85 -0.88 3.15
N ALA A 77 -13.00 -0.45 1.90
CA ALA A 77 -12.24 -0.97 0.77
C ALA A 77 -10.72 -0.75 0.97
N LEU A 78 -10.33 0.44 1.42
CA LEU A 78 -8.93 0.75 1.75
C LEU A 78 -8.39 -0.14 2.87
N ARG A 79 -9.20 -0.40 3.92
CA ARG A 79 -8.82 -1.31 5.01
C ARG A 79 -8.62 -2.74 4.51
N ILE A 80 -9.51 -3.24 3.66
CA ILE A 80 -9.43 -4.58 3.07
C ILE A 80 -8.20 -4.70 2.16
N ASP A 81 -7.94 -3.72 1.30
CA ASP A 81 -6.73 -3.68 0.45
C ASP A 81 -5.45 -3.67 1.30
N ALA A 82 -5.41 -2.89 2.39
CA ALA A 82 -4.29 -2.89 3.31
C ALA A 82 -4.08 -4.28 3.97
N GLN A 83 -5.15 -4.94 4.41
CA GLN A 83 -5.10 -6.30 4.97
C GLN A 83 -4.63 -7.33 3.94
N LEU A 84 -5.13 -7.26 2.71
CA LEU A 84 -4.71 -8.14 1.61
C LEU A 84 -3.22 -7.97 1.30
N ARG A 85 -2.70 -6.73 1.29
CA ARG A 85 -1.27 -6.47 1.08
C ARG A 85 -0.40 -7.00 2.21
N GLN A 86 -0.87 -6.89 3.46
CA GLN A 86 -0.16 -7.46 4.61
C GLN A 86 -0.09 -8.98 4.52
N ASN A 87 -1.21 -9.64 4.21
CA ASN A 87 -1.27 -11.10 4.06
C ASN A 87 -0.53 -11.61 2.81
N ALA A 88 -0.41 -10.79 1.77
CA ALA A 88 0.35 -11.12 0.56
C ALA A 88 1.88 -11.02 0.76
N GLY A 89 2.34 -10.27 1.77
CA GLY A 89 3.75 -10.16 2.15
C GLY A 89 4.33 -11.44 2.77
N ASP A 90 3.49 -12.39 3.18
CA ASP A 90 3.91 -13.71 3.68
C ASP A 90 4.11 -14.74 2.55
N LYS A 91 4.00 -14.35 1.28
CA LYS A 91 4.53 -15.16 0.18
C LYS A 91 6.05 -15.00 0.21
N GLU A 92 6.73 -15.99 0.79
CA GLU A 92 8.19 -16.16 0.76
C GLU A 92 8.74 -15.61 -0.56
N GLU A 93 9.56 -14.56 -0.48
CA GLU A 93 10.38 -14.17 -1.62
C GLU A 93 11.12 -15.43 -2.08
N PRO A 94 11.08 -15.79 -3.37
CA PRO A 94 11.80 -16.96 -3.83
C PRO A 94 13.27 -16.76 -3.46
N GLU A 95 13.76 -17.64 -2.58
CA GLU A 95 15.15 -17.66 -2.15
C GLU A 95 16.01 -17.55 -3.41
N VAL A 96 16.84 -16.50 -3.52
CA VAL A 96 17.64 -16.25 -4.73
C VAL A 96 18.76 -17.29 -4.77
N ILE A 97 18.41 -18.49 -5.22
CA ILE A 97 19.32 -19.62 -5.33
C ILE A 97 20.18 -19.35 -6.56
N GLY A 98 21.50 -19.25 -6.36
CA GLY A 98 22.44 -19.12 -7.46
C GLY A 98 22.29 -20.29 -8.45
N LYS A 99 22.45 -20.03 -9.75
CA LYS A 99 22.20 -21.02 -10.84
C LYS A 99 22.81 -22.40 -10.59
N LYS A 100 23.96 -22.47 -9.91
CA LYS A 100 24.65 -23.74 -9.56
C LYS A 100 23.93 -24.53 -8.46
N GLU A 101 23.35 -23.84 -7.49
CA GLU A 101 22.67 -24.48 -6.37
C GLU A 101 21.25 -24.93 -6.75
N ALA A 102 20.61 -24.20 -7.67
CA ALA A 102 19.34 -24.62 -8.29
C ALA A 102 19.51 -25.90 -9.11
N GLN A 103 20.61 -26.03 -9.87
CA GLN A 103 20.95 -27.26 -10.59
C GLN A 103 21.24 -28.43 -9.65
N ARG A 104 21.91 -28.19 -8.51
CA ARG A 104 22.19 -29.24 -7.53
C ARG A 104 20.93 -29.72 -6.82
N ARG A 105 19.98 -28.83 -6.50
CA ARG A 105 18.67 -29.19 -5.93
C ARG A 105 17.84 -29.97 -6.95
N ALA A 106 17.73 -29.49 -8.19
CA ALA A 106 17.01 -30.18 -9.26
C ALA A 106 17.58 -31.58 -9.55
N ALA A 107 18.90 -31.75 -9.51
CA ALA A 107 19.54 -33.05 -9.69
C ALA A 107 19.28 -34.00 -8.51
N LYS A 108 19.19 -33.48 -7.28
CA LYS A 108 18.83 -34.29 -6.11
C LYS A 108 17.37 -34.71 -6.13
N ASP A 109 16.47 -33.80 -6.47
CA ASP A 109 15.03 -34.08 -6.57
C ASP A 109 14.73 -35.10 -7.69
N LEU A 110 15.49 -35.06 -8.80
CA LEU A 110 15.44 -36.07 -9.86
C LEU A 110 15.93 -37.47 -9.43
N VAL A 111 16.86 -37.54 -8.47
CA VAL A 111 17.40 -38.81 -7.95
C VAL A 111 16.51 -39.38 -6.85
N GLU A 112 15.89 -38.52 -6.03
CA GLU A 112 15.00 -38.95 -4.95
C GLU A 112 13.55 -39.22 -5.42
N GLY A 113 13.12 -38.61 -6.53
CA GLY A 113 11.73 -38.62 -6.98
C GLY A 113 11.32 -39.76 -7.93
N ASP A 114 12.22 -40.66 -8.34
CA ASP A 114 11.88 -41.67 -9.36
C ASP A 114 12.52 -43.04 -9.05
N SER A 115 12.14 -43.63 -7.91
CA SER A 115 12.37 -45.07 -7.64
C SER A 115 11.40 -45.99 -8.40
N GLU A 116 10.63 -45.46 -9.34
CA GLU A 116 9.76 -46.24 -10.23
C GLU A 116 9.94 -45.84 -11.72
N SER A 117 11.15 -45.41 -12.09
CA SER A 117 11.47 -45.08 -13.48
C SER A 117 11.84 -46.31 -14.29
N THR A 118 11.12 -46.52 -15.38
CA THR A 118 11.24 -47.57 -16.41
C THR A 118 12.63 -47.66 -17.09
N TRP A 119 13.59 -46.82 -16.70
CA TRP A 119 14.92 -46.69 -17.31
C TRP A 119 16.07 -47.24 -16.46
N GLY A 120 15.83 -47.60 -15.20
CA GLY A 120 16.88 -48.11 -14.31
C GLY A 120 17.39 -49.51 -14.70
N ASP A 121 16.53 -50.32 -15.32
CA ASP A 121 16.83 -51.73 -15.63
C ASP A 121 17.71 -51.89 -16.89
N ASP A 122 17.63 -50.94 -17.84
CA ASP A 122 18.36 -50.96 -19.13
C ASP A 122 19.83 -50.47 -19.02
N LEU A 123 20.23 -49.98 -17.83
CA LEU A 123 21.60 -49.51 -17.57
C LEU A 123 22.46 -50.54 -16.85
N SER A 124 21.95 -51.76 -16.63
CA SER A 124 22.76 -52.87 -16.13
C SER A 124 23.39 -53.64 -17.30
N PRO A 125 24.73 -53.63 -17.47
CA PRO A 125 25.36 -54.41 -18.53
C PRO A 125 25.23 -55.89 -18.18
N GLY A 126 24.33 -56.59 -18.86
CA GLY A 126 24.09 -58.02 -18.67
C GLY A 126 25.33 -58.86 -18.97
N TYR A 127 26.03 -59.30 -17.93
CA TYR A 127 26.96 -60.42 -18.02
C TYR A 127 26.16 -61.71 -18.18
N ARG A 128 26.18 -62.30 -19.38
CA ARG A 128 25.80 -63.70 -19.61
C ARG A 128 27.07 -64.55 -19.52
N ASN A 129 27.11 -65.48 -18.57
CA ASN A 129 27.97 -66.67 -18.66
C ASN A 129 27.31 -67.71 -19.58
#